data_AF-A0A0H3WND2-F1
#
_entry.id   AF-A0A0H3WND2-F1
#
_cell.length_a   1.000
_cell.length_b   1.000
_cell.length_c   1.000
_cell.angle_alpha   90.00
_cell.angle_beta   90.00
_cell.angle_gamma   90.00
#
_symmetry.space_group_name_H-M   'P 1'
#
loop_
_entity.id
_entity.type
_entity.pdbx_description
1 polymer ?
#
loop_
_entity_poly.entity_id
_entity_poly.type
_entity_poly.pdbx_seq_one_letter_code
_entity_poly.pdbx_strand_id
1 'polypeptide(L)'
;MDRGINTNSDTVRAAQRGVARVTAVTCLTLAVWLAGCAQTAPVASSPDDPPVGSVADVAPENVKVETLPAYRDTIDDARNNGAVWQGSSKKTLVRVSACTARLWKKQLPYARLQRVQAGTGQTLELSSKDDGILAILDLAPGKPGSEGSLYLGSTGPQSLADAVRQCL
;
A
#
# COMPACT_ATOMS: atom_id res chain seq x y z
N MET A 1 56.66 -28.99 -32.28
CA MET A 1 56.18 -28.37 -31.02
C MET A 1 54.81 -27.74 -31.33
N ASP A 2 53.85 -28.51 -31.84
CA ASP A 2 52.94 -29.46 -31.14
C ASP A 2 51.95 -28.72 -30.25
N ARG A 3 50.73 -28.45 -30.76
CA ARG A 3 49.50 -29.28 -30.72
C ARG A 3 48.98 -29.55 -29.30
N GLY A 4 47.73 -29.13 -29.05
CA GLY A 4 46.99 -29.52 -27.86
C GLY A 4 45.57 -28.93 -27.80
N ILE A 5 44.71 -29.34 -28.73
CA ILE A 5 43.25 -29.32 -28.55
C ILE A 5 42.90 -30.40 -27.52
N ASN A 6 42.06 -30.09 -26.52
CA ASN A 6 41.17 -31.02 -25.81
C ASN A 6 40.09 -30.20 -25.08
N THR A 7 38.89 -30.00 -25.63
CA THR A 7 37.67 -30.84 -25.44
C THR A 7 37.49 -31.42 -24.04
N ASN A 8 36.41 -31.03 -23.36
CA ASN A 8 35.59 -31.91 -22.53
C ASN A 8 34.17 -31.34 -22.42
N SER A 9 33.34 -31.78 -23.37
CA SER A 9 31.93 -32.03 -23.14
C SER A 9 31.79 -33.41 -22.46
N ASP A 10 30.68 -33.60 -21.77
CA ASP A 10 30.06 -34.88 -21.37
C ASP A 10 30.49 -35.57 -20.07
N THR A 11 29.53 -35.62 -19.14
CA THR A 11 29.05 -36.78 -18.38
C THR A 11 27.83 -36.27 -17.58
N VAL A 12 26.57 -36.46 -17.98
CA VAL A 12 25.75 -37.66 -18.25
C VAL A 12 25.68 -38.63 -17.06
N ARG A 13 24.43 -38.91 -16.67
CA ARG A 13 23.86 -39.94 -15.76
C ARG A 13 23.71 -39.53 -14.29
N ALA A 14 22.48 -39.30 -13.82
CA ALA A 14 21.39 -40.27 -13.59
C ALA A 14 21.62 -41.16 -12.36
N ALA A 15 20.86 -40.87 -11.29
CA ALA A 15 20.36 -41.84 -10.31
C ALA A 15 19.13 -41.17 -9.64
N GLN A 16 17.92 -41.32 -10.17
CA GLN A 16 16.98 -42.44 -9.98
C GLN A 16 16.59 -42.75 -8.53
N ARG A 17 15.26 -42.68 -8.34
CA ARG A 17 14.37 -43.57 -7.56
C ARG A 17 14.01 -43.18 -6.12
N GLY A 18 12.71 -42.90 -5.99
CA GLY A 18 11.91 -43.03 -4.79
C GLY A 18 10.42 -42.97 -5.12
N VAL A 19 9.93 -43.96 -5.86
CA VAL A 19 8.49 -44.20 -6.10
C VAL A 19 7.94 -45.04 -4.95
N ALA A 20 6.80 -44.64 -4.37
CA ALA A 20 5.67 -45.47 -3.89
C ALA A 20 4.91 -44.67 -2.81
N ARG A 21 3.74 -44.08 -3.11
CA ARG A 21 2.40 -44.67 -2.89
C ARG A 21 2.28 -45.38 -1.53
N VAL A 22 1.49 -44.82 -0.61
CA VAL A 22 0.40 -45.54 0.09
C VAL A 22 -0.70 -44.55 0.52
N THR A 23 -1.92 -44.93 0.15
CA THR A 23 -3.25 -44.44 0.51
C THR A 23 -3.71 -44.88 1.91
N ALA A 24 -4.46 -44.05 2.62
CA ALA A 24 -5.62 -44.41 3.48
C ALA A 24 -6.08 -43.12 4.21
N VAL A 25 -7.24 -42.53 3.94
CA VAL A 25 -8.61 -42.94 4.36
C VAL A 25 -8.75 -43.00 5.88
N THR A 26 -9.39 -41.98 6.44
CA THR A 26 -10.35 -42.00 7.57
C THR A 26 -11.14 -40.69 7.47
N CYS A 27 -12.30 -40.64 6.83
CA CYS A 27 -13.63 -40.92 7.40
C CYS A 27 -13.81 -40.40 8.83
N LEU A 28 -14.44 -39.23 8.97
CA LEU A 28 -15.39 -38.96 10.05
C LEU A 28 -16.51 -38.06 9.51
N THR A 29 -17.58 -38.74 9.14
CA THR A 29 -18.93 -38.26 8.90
C THR A 29 -19.65 -37.95 10.20
N LEU A 30 -20.36 -36.82 10.26
CA LEU A 30 -21.61 -36.56 11.01
C LEU A 30 -22.01 -35.13 10.60
N ALA A 31 -22.86 -34.87 9.59
CA ALA A 31 -24.21 -35.35 9.33
C ALA A 31 -25.20 -34.97 10.44
N VAL A 32 -26.12 -34.07 10.06
CA VAL A 32 -27.55 -34.07 10.41
C VAL A 32 -28.02 -33.15 11.55
N TRP A 33 -28.53 -31.99 11.08
CA TRP A 33 -29.89 -31.44 11.32
C TRP A 33 -30.30 -30.84 12.68
N LEU A 34 -31.26 -29.92 12.50
CA LEU A 34 -32.28 -29.37 13.42
C LEU A 34 -31.95 -27.95 13.87
N ALA A 35 -32.85 -26.98 13.84
CA ALA A 35 -34.16 -26.81 13.23
C ALA A 35 -34.43 -25.29 13.32
N GLY A 36 -35.37 -24.78 12.54
CA GLY A 36 -35.68 -23.36 12.47
C GLY A 36 -36.04 -22.71 13.82
N CYS A 37 -35.74 -21.42 13.90
CA CYS A 37 -36.40 -20.39 14.69
C CYS A 37 -36.00 -19.06 14.01
N ALA A 38 -36.85 -18.18 13.53
CA ALA A 38 -38.26 -18.19 13.18
C ALA A 38 -38.42 -17.08 12.15
N GLN A 39 -39.22 -17.31 11.10
CA GLN A 39 -39.76 -16.24 10.28
C GLN A 39 -40.75 -15.47 11.16
N THR A 40 -40.40 -14.27 11.61
CA THR A 40 -41.40 -13.39 12.22
C THR A 40 -42.12 -12.66 11.09
N ALA A 41 -43.20 -13.27 10.61
CA ALA A 41 -44.24 -12.58 9.86
C ALA A 41 -44.89 -11.48 10.74
N PRO A 42 -45.44 -10.42 10.16
CA PRO A 42 -45.90 -9.25 10.90
C PRO A 42 -47.09 -9.61 11.78
N VAL A 43 -47.00 -9.31 13.08
CA VAL A 43 -48.15 -9.38 13.97
C VAL A 43 -49.12 -8.28 13.54
N ALA A 44 -50.23 -8.74 12.97
CA ALA A 44 -51.45 -7.96 12.82
C ALA A 44 -51.91 -7.50 14.21
N SER A 45 -52.32 -6.24 14.23
CA SER A 45 -52.86 -5.45 15.33
C SER A 45 -53.82 -6.23 16.24
N SER A 46 -53.55 -6.23 17.54
CA SER A 46 -54.58 -6.47 18.56
C SER A 46 -55.18 -5.12 19.00
N PRO A 47 -56.51 -5.03 19.21
CA PRO A 47 -57.25 -3.77 19.31
C PRO A 47 -57.36 -3.15 20.72
N ASP A 48 -56.40 -3.38 21.62
CA ASP A 48 -56.46 -2.87 23.00
C ASP A 48 -55.07 -2.52 23.56
N ASP A 49 -54.36 -1.60 22.90
CA ASP A 49 -53.21 -0.90 23.49
C ASP A 49 -53.48 0.63 23.50
N PRO A 50 -53.22 1.33 24.62
CA PRO A 50 -53.64 2.72 24.85
C PRO A 50 -52.97 3.69 23.86
N PRO A 51 -53.60 4.84 23.57
CA PRO A 51 -53.29 5.65 22.41
C PRO A 51 -51.82 6.06 22.39
N VAL A 52 -51.21 5.79 21.24
CA VAL A 52 -49.91 6.25 20.79
C VAL A 52 -49.73 7.71 21.20
N GLY A 53 -49.00 7.93 22.30
CA GLY A 53 -48.50 9.25 22.61
C GLY A 53 -47.70 9.69 21.42
N SER A 54 -48.14 10.75 20.75
CA SER A 54 -47.34 11.46 19.75
C SER A 54 -45.98 11.71 20.38
N VAL A 55 -45.01 10.86 20.05
CA VAL A 55 -43.61 11.20 20.16
C VAL A 55 -43.49 12.29 19.12
N ALA A 56 -43.62 13.53 19.58
CA ALA A 56 -43.31 14.69 18.81
C ALA A 56 -41.99 14.39 18.11
N ASP A 57 -42.01 14.50 16.79
CA ASP A 57 -40.83 14.59 15.95
C ASP A 57 -40.09 15.85 16.41
N VAL A 58 -39.42 15.76 17.55
CA VAL A 58 -38.49 16.77 18.03
C VAL A 58 -37.25 16.52 17.19
N ALA A 59 -37.30 16.98 15.94
CA ALA A 59 -36.09 17.30 15.22
C ALA A 59 -35.31 18.25 16.13
N PRO A 60 -34.14 17.84 16.68
CA PRO A 60 -33.32 18.80 17.38
C PRO A 60 -32.82 19.78 16.31
N GLU A 61 -33.47 20.94 16.18
CA GLU A 61 -33.13 22.00 15.23
C GLU A 61 -31.71 22.59 15.43
N ASN A 62 -30.91 22.00 16.32
CA ASN A 62 -29.60 22.46 16.73
C ASN A 62 -28.47 21.43 16.53
N VAL A 63 -28.70 20.31 15.81
CA VAL A 63 -27.60 19.41 15.45
C VAL A 63 -26.86 20.02 14.24
N LYS A 64 -25.94 20.93 14.54
CA LYS A 64 -24.96 21.40 13.56
C LYS A 64 -24.03 20.24 13.25
N VAL A 65 -24.31 19.51 12.17
CA VAL A 65 -23.42 18.48 11.62
C VAL A 65 -22.21 19.21 11.05
N GLU A 66 -21.22 19.47 11.89
CA GLU A 66 -19.91 19.93 11.43
C GLU A 66 -19.16 18.72 10.86
N THR A 67 -19.22 18.57 9.55
CA THR A 67 -18.34 17.65 8.83
C THR A 67 -16.92 18.16 8.97
N LEU A 68 -16.15 17.53 9.85
CA LEU A 68 -14.72 17.76 9.98
C LEU A 68 -14.06 17.53 8.59
N PRO A 69 -13.15 18.42 8.16
CA PRO A 69 -12.43 18.19 6.91
C PRO A 69 -11.67 16.87 7.01
N ALA A 70 -11.59 16.14 5.89
CA ALA A 70 -10.79 14.93 5.82
C ALA A 70 -9.36 15.22 6.31
N TYR A 71 -8.81 14.31 7.12
CA TYR A 71 -7.45 14.41 7.61
C TYR A 71 -6.47 14.55 6.45
N ARG A 72 -5.48 15.43 6.60
CA ARG A 72 -4.45 15.68 5.60
C ARG A 72 -3.10 15.35 6.20
N ASP A 73 -2.37 14.48 5.53
CA ASP A 73 -1.05 14.08 6.01
C ASP A 73 -0.08 15.26 5.98
N THR A 74 0.62 15.42 7.09
CA THR A 74 1.77 16.33 7.19
C THR A 74 3.06 15.62 6.78
N ILE A 75 4.16 16.38 6.74
CA ILE A 75 5.47 15.81 6.45
C ILE A 75 5.89 14.81 7.54
N ASP A 76 5.58 15.13 8.79
CA ASP A 76 5.91 14.29 9.94
C ASP A 76 5.11 12.99 9.93
N ASP A 77 3.82 13.04 9.54
CA ASP A 77 2.99 11.83 9.43
C ASP A 77 3.57 10.84 8.41
N ALA A 78 3.94 11.33 7.22
CA ALA A 78 4.54 10.50 6.20
C ALA A 78 5.88 9.89 6.67
N ARG A 79 6.70 10.63 7.41
CA ARG A 79 7.94 10.10 8.00
C ARG A 79 7.68 9.08 9.11
N ASN A 80 6.65 9.30 9.93
CA ASN A 80 6.23 8.41 11.01
C ASN A 80 5.69 7.06 10.48
N ASN A 81 5.15 7.02 9.27
CA ASN A 81 4.78 5.77 8.59
C ASN A 81 5.99 4.87 8.29
N GLY A 82 7.20 5.42 8.35
CA GLY A 82 8.44 4.71 8.06
C GLY A 82 8.85 4.77 6.58
N ALA A 83 10.13 4.52 6.33
CA ALA A 83 10.67 4.56 4.99
C ALA A 83 10.23 3.32 4.20
N VAL A 84 9.52 3.52 3.08
CA VAL A 84 9.13 2.44 2.15
C VAL A 84 10.28 2.01 1.24
N TRP A 85 11.30 2.87 1.13
CA TRP A 85 12.56 2.56 0.49
C TRP A 85 13.68 3.36 1.16
N GLN A 86 14.81 2.71 1.35
CA GLN A 86 16.05 3.34 1.80
C GLN A 86 17.20 2.66 1.07
N GLY A 87 18.13 3.44 0.53
CA GLY A 87 19.27 2.87 -0.18
C GLY A 87 20.12 3.88 -0.92
N SER A 88 21.03 3.35 -1.73
CA SER A 88 21.96 4.12 -2.54
C SER A 88 21.75 3.91 -4.03
N SER A 89 22.19 4.89 -4.82
CA SER A 89 22.22 4.89 -6.27
C SER A 89 23.58 5.36 -6.76
N LYS A 90 24.02 4.81 -7.89
CA LYS A 90 25.22 5.30 -8.61
C LYS A 90 24.98 6.62 -9.34
N LYS A 91 23.73 7.07 -9.43
CA LYS A 91 23.36 8.35 -10.05
C LYS A 91 23.52 9.48 -9.02
N THR A 92 23.73 10.69 -9.52
CA THR A 92 23.80 11.88 -8.67
C THR A 92 22.41 12.26 -8.14
N LEU A 93 22.36 12.96 -7.00
CA LEU A 93 21.10 13.39 -6.39
C LEU A 93 20.23 14.21 -7.36
N VAL A 94 20.85 15.06 -8.19
CA VAL A 94 20.17 15.88 -9.20
C VAL A 94 19.51 15.01 -10.29
N ARG A 95 20.17 13.91 -10.68
CA ARG A 95 19.64 13.01 -11.71
C ARG A 95 18.47 12.18 -11.17
N VAL A 96 18.61 11.67 -9.95
CA VAL A 96 17.53 10.93 -9.26
C VAL A 96 16.33 11.86 -9.01
N SER A 97 16.56 13.08 -8.51
CA SER A 97 15.50 14.04 -8.24
C SER A 97 14.77 14.50 -9.50
N ALA A 98 15.50 14.80 -10.58
CA ALA A 98 14.90 15.22 -11.84
C ALA A 98 14.07 14.11 -12.49
N CYS A 99 14.58 12.87 -12.47
CA CYS A 99 13.86 11.71 -12.98
C CYS A 99 12.57 11.46 -12.18
N THR A 100 12.69 11.42 -10.84
CA THR A 100 11.56 11.15 -9.95
C THR A 100 10.48 12.21 -10.08
N ALA A 101 10.88 13.49 -10.04
CA ALA A 101 9.99 14.63 -10.25
C ALA A 101 9.17 14.51 -11.54
N ARG A 102 9.81 14.10 -12.63
CA ARG A 102 9.16 13.94 -13.93
C ARG A 102 8.15 12.80 -13.91
N LEU A 103 8.51 11.65 -13.33
CA LEU A 103 7.60 10.50 -13.26
C LEU A 103 6.41 10.76 -12.33
N TRP A 104 6.65 11.33 -11.14
CA TRP A 104 5.57 11.71 -10.22
C TRP A 104 4.62 12.72 -10.83
N LYS A 105 5.13 13.77 -11.50
CA LYS A 105 4.26 14.75 -12.15
C LYS A 105 3.47 14.17 -13.33
N LYS A 106 4.03 13.16 -14.03
CA LYS A 106 3.33 12.43 -15.09
C LYS A 106 2.21 11.55 -14.52
N GLN A 107 2.44 10.90 -13.38
CA GLN A 107 1.45 10.04 -12.71
C GLN A 107 0.34 10.85 -12.03
N LEU A 108 0.70 11.96 -11.38
CA LEU A 108 -0.20 12.83 -10.63
C LEU A 108 -0.07 14.30 -11.09
N PRO A 109 -0.69 14.67 -12.24
CA PRO A 109 -0.57 16.02 -12.79
C PRO A 109 -1.16 17.12 -11.90
N TYR A 110 -2.15 16.78 -11.07
CA TYR A 110 -2.81 17.71 -10.15
C TYR A 110 -2.01 17.94 -8.85
N ALA A 111 -1.13 17.01 -8.49
CA ALA A 111 -0.32 17.13 -7.28
C ALA A 111 0.76 18.21 -7.44
N ARG A 112 1.00 18.96 -6.37
CA ARG A 112 2.06 19.96 -6.27
C ARG A 112 3.36 19.25 -5.91
N LEU A 113 4.36 19.42 -6.76
CA LEU A 113 5.71 18.96 -6.50
C LEU A 113 6.56 20.13 -6.02
N GLN A 114 7.20 19.99 -4.87
CA GLN A 114 8.14 20.96 -4.34
C GLN A 114 9.51 20.30 -4.15
N ARG A 115 10.57 21.08 -4.41
CA ARG A 115 11.94 20.69 -4.10
C ARG A 115 12.45 21.61 -3.02
N VAL A 116 12.88 21.05 -1.91
CA VAL A 116 13.41 21.77 -0.76
C VAL A 116 14.88 21.41 -0.62
N GLN A 117 15.73 22.42 -0.44
CA GLN A 117 17.15 22.20 -0.20
C GLN A 117 17.35 21.81 1.27
N ALA A 118 18.01 20.68 1.52
CA ALA A 118 18.23 20.15 2.87
C ALA A 118 19.73 20.01 3.13
N GLY A 119 20.39 21.11 3.50
CA GLY A 119 21.85 21.17 3.59
C GLY A 119 22.52 20.86 2.25
N THR A 120 23.38 19.84 2.22
CA THR A 120 24.00 19.31 0.99
C THR A 120 23.09 18.38 0.19
N GLY A 121 21.97 17.96 0.79
CA GLY A 121 20.95 17.12 0.17
C GLY A 121 19.78 17.90 -0.43
N GLN A 122 18.79 17.16 -0.91
CA GLN A 122 17.57 17.68 -1.51
C GLN A 122 16.39 16.79 -1.12
N THR A 123 15.29 17.42 -0.71
CA THR A 123 14.02 16.75 -0.45
C THR A 123 13.06 17.07 -1.59
N LEU A 124 12.40 16.04 -2.14
CA LEU A 124 11.23 16.20 -3.00
C LEU A 124 9.98 15.89 -2.23
N GLU A 125 9.05 16.83 -2.24
CA GLU A 125 7.76 16.71 -1.58
C GLU A 125 6.67 16.71 -2.65
N LEU A 126 5.82 15.70 -2.61
CA LEU A 126 4.63 15.63 -3.45
C LEU A 126 3.41 15.78 -2.56
N SER A 127 2.57 16.78 -2.83
CA SER A 127 1.36 17.05 -2.06
C SER A 127 0.14 17.21 -2.96
N SER A 128 -1.02 16.82 -2.44
CA SER A 128 -2.35 17.09 -3.00
C SER A 128 -3.06 18.11 -2.13
N LYS A 129 -3.96 18.90 -2.73
CA LYS A 129 -4.81 19.82 -1.97
C LYS A 129 -5.74 19.06 -1.04
N ASP A 130 -6.20 17.89 -1.47
CA ASP A 130 -7.24 17.14 -0.76
C ASP A 130 -6.64 16.25 0.32
N ASP A 131 -5.51 15.60 0.03
CA ASP A 131 -4.92 14.55 0.86
C ASP A 131 -3.69 14.99 1.70
N GLY A 132 -3.15 16.18 1.44
CA GLY A 132 -1.89 16.61 2.06
C GLY A 132 -0.66 15.98 1.40
N ILE A 133 0.32 15.53 2.19
CA ILE A 133 1.57 14.93 1.70
C ILE A 133 1.30 13.52 1.18
N LEU A 134 1.64 13.28 -0.09
CA LEU A 134 1.53 11.97 -0.74
C LEU A 134 2.85 11.19 -0.68
N ALA A 135 3.98 11.88 -0.85
CA ALA A 135 5.30 11.27 -0.80
C ALA A 135 6.40 12.28 -0.48
N ILE A 136 7.44 11.82 0.20
CA ILE A 136 8.66 12.58 0.48
C ILE A 136 9.86 11.72 0.08
N LEU A 137 10.71 12.24 -0.81
CA LEU A 137 11.99 11.63 -1.14
C LEU A 137 13.12 12.53 -0.63
N ASP A 138 13.78 12.08 0.44
CA ASP A 138 15.00 12.69 0.93
C ASP A 138 16.20 12.10 0.18
N LEU A 139 17.04 12.97 -0.40
CA LEU A 139 18.27 12.59 -1.08
C LEU A 139 19.45 13.31 -0.46
N ALA A 140 20.55 12.59 -0.28
CA ALA A 140 21.83 13.11 0.14
C ALA A 140 22.92 12.70 -0.84
N PRO A 141 23.99 13.51 -1.00
CA PRO A 141 25.16 13.08 -1.74
C PRO A 141 25.83 11.88 -1.02
N GLY A 142 26.14 10.83 -1.78
CA GLY A 142 26.82 9.62 -1.28
C GLY A 142 27.90 9.18 -2.27
N LYS A 143 28.88 8.38 -1.87
CA LYS A 143 29.89 7.85 -2.81
C LYS A 143 29.50 6.45 -3.25
N PRO A 144 29.38 6.13 -4.55
CA PRO A 144 29.77 6.92 -5.73
C PRO A 144 28.67 7.81 -6.36
N GLY A 145 27.50 7.98 -5.74
CA GLY A 145 26.39 8.79 -6.31
C GLY A 145 25.52 9.52 -5.29
N SER A 146 24.42 8.90 -4.89
CA SER A 146 23.48 9.47 -3.92
C SER A 146 22.87 8.40 -3.04
N GLU A 147 22.51 8.77 -1.83
CA GLU A 147 21.72 7.97 -0.91
C GLU A 147 20.38 8.65 -0.68
N GLY A 148 19.37 7.88 -0.31
CA GLY A 148 18.07 8.45 -0.07
C GLY A 148 17.13 7.57 0.73
N SER A 149 16.03 8.19 1.15
CA SER A 149 14.93 7.54 1.83
C SER A 149 13.62 8.09 1.27
N LEU A 150 12.70 7.20 0.93
CA LEU A 150 11.37 7.52 0.47
C LEU A 150 10.36 7.19 1.55
N TYR A 151 9.48 8.14 1.81
CA TYR A 151 8.34 8.04 2.71
C TYR A 151 7.07 8.26 1.91
N LEU A 152 6.00 7.53 2.24
CA LEU A 152 4.68 7.72 1.64
C LEU A 152 3.72 8.26 2.71
N GLY A 153 2.87 9.19 2.29
CA GLY A 153 1.66 9.49 3.04
C GLY A 153 0.75 8.27 3.09
N SER A 154 -0.17 8.26 4.05
CA SER A 154 -1.23 7.26 4.21
C SER A 154 -2.06 7.07 2.94
N THR A 155 -2.26 8.14 2.17
CA THR A 155 -2.98 8.16 0.88
C THR A 155 -2.06 8.08 -0.34
N GLY A 156 -0.74 8.01 -0.13
CA GLY A 156 0.26 7.97 -1.19
C GLY A 156 0.24 6.64 -1.95
N PRO A 157 0.00 6.63 -3.28
CA PRO A 157 -0.04 5.38 -4.02
C PRO A 157 1.36 4.74 -4.17
N GLN A 158 1.42 3.41 -4.10
CA GLN A 158 2.67 2.64 -4.22
C GLN A 158 3.41 2.86 -5.55
N SER A 159 2.69 3.27 -6.61
CA SER A 159 3.26 3.63 -7.90
C SER A 159 4.28 4.79 -7.82
N LEU A 160 4.21 5.63 -6.78
CA LEU A 160 5.21 6.65 -6.49
C LEU A 160 6.53 6.03 -6.06
N ALA A 161 6.49 4.96 -5.26
CA ALA A 161 7.70 4.22 -4.87
C ALA A 161 8.33 3.49 -6.06
N ASP A 162 7.50 2.92 -6.93
CA ASP A 162 7.99 2.27 -8.15
C ASP A 162 8.63 3.28 -9.12
N ALA A 163 8.11 4.51 -9.20
CA ALA A 163 8.75 5.58 -9.95
C ALA A 163 10.14 5.93 -9.41
N VAL A 164 10.32 5.96 -8.08
CA VAL A 164 11.66 6.15 -7.49
C VAL A 164 12.59 5.01 -7.90
N ARG A 165 12.15 3.76 -7.77
CA ARG A 165 12.96 2.58 -8.15
C ARG A 165 13.42 2.60 -9.60
N GLN A 166 12.59 3.09 -10.52
CA GLN A 166 12.95 3.26 -11.94
C GLN A 166 14.05 4.33 -12.16
N CYS A 167 14.17 5.28 -11.24
CA CYS A 167 15.09 6.40 -11.33
C CYS A 167 16.46 6.15 -10.68
N LEU A 168 16.59 5.13 -9.83
CA LEU A 168 17.84 4.75 -9.14
C LEU A 168 18.87 4.10 -10.06
#